data_AF-A0A670YM08-F1
#
_entry.id   AF-A0A670YM08-F1
#
_cell.length_a   1.000
_cell.length_b   1.000
_cell.length_c   1.000
_cell.angle_alpha   90.00
_cell.angle_beta   90.00
_cell.angle_gamma   90.00
#
_symmetry.space_group_name_H-M   'P 1'
#
loop_
_entity.id
_entity.type
_entity.pdbx_description
1 polymer ?
#
loop_
_entity_poly.entity_id
_entity_poly.type
_entity_poly.pdbx_seq_one_letter_code
_entity_poly.pdbx_strand_id
1 'polypeptide(L)'
;MCKEKPTESLLSLVKDNLPVQIQKLTEEKYHIEHHPSEAAIVIRSTTGLPLTLKVTLTSPLTRDEAEKKDGVDSALVKEPSDLLSRQKCLEALASLRHAKWFQARANGLKSCVIVLRILRDLCNRVPTWAPLKGWPLELLCEKAIGTCNRPLGAGEALRRVLECLASGILLPGGPGVHDPCEREPTDALSSVTVPQREAITHSAQHALRLSAFGQIYKVLEMDPLPSNKSFQKYSWSGADKEGRCT
;
A
#
# COMPACT_ATOMS: atom_id res chain seq x y z
N MET A 1 4.77 -9.28 -18.54
CA MET A 1 3.96 -8.38 -19.39
C MET A 1 3.94 -8.97 -20.78
N CYS A 2 2.76 -9.16 -21.34
CA CYS A 2 2.56 -9.75 -22.65
C CYS A 2 2.53 -8.66 -23.72
N LYS A 3 2.99 -8.97 -24.94
CA LYS A 3 2.89 -8.05 -26.08
C LYS A 3 1.42 -7.87 -26.48
N GLU A 4 0.76 -8.99 -26.78
CA GLU A 4 -0.68 -9.05 -27.05
C GLU A 4 -1.49 -9.27 -25.76
N LYS A 5 -2.81 -9.06 -25.83
CA LYS A 5 -3.72 -9.38 -24.72
C LYS A 5 -3.58 -10.86 -24.36
N PRO A 6 -3.40 -11.20 -23.08
CA PRO A 6 -3.14 -12.57 -22.69
C PRO A 6 -4.39 -13.43 -22.80
N THR A 7 -4.19 -14.70 -23.15
CA THR A 7 -5.24 -15.71 -23.33
C THR A 7 -5.06 -16.90 -22.39
N GLU A 8 -6.09 -17.72 -22.23
CA GLU A 8 -6.02 -18.98 -21.50
C GLU A 8 -5.02 -19.95 -22.14
N SER A 9 -4.96 -19.98 -23.48
CA SER A 9 -3.96 -20.78 -24.21
C SER A 9 -2.54 -20.34 -23.85
N LEU A 10 -2.28 -19.03 -23.80
CA LEU A 10 -0.97 -18.50 -23.38
C LEU A 10 -0.67 -18.85 -21.92
N LEU A 11 -1.65 -18.76 -21.03
CA LEU A 11 -1.48 -19.09 -19.61
C LEU A 11 -1.10 -20.56 -19.42
N SER A 12 -1.76 -21.46 -20.15
CA SER A 12 -1.48 -22.90 -20.16
C SER A 12 -0.08 -23.19 -20.71
N LEU A 13 0.26 -22.56 -21.84
CA LEU A 13 1.59 -22.67 -22.45
C LEU A 13 2.71 -22.26 -21.48
N VAL A 14 2.54 -21.12 -20.78
CA VAL A 14 3.52 -20.66 -19.80
C VAL A 14 3.60 -21.63 -18.62
N LYS A 15 2.46 -22.11 -18.09
CA LYS A 15 2.43 -23.07 -16.98
C LYS A 15 3.16 -24.38 -17.32
N ASP A 16 3.04 -24.88 -18.54
CA ASP A 16 3.69 -26.15 -18.94
C ASP A 16 5.18 -25.99 -19.24
N ASN A 17 5.60 -24.82 -19.73
CA ASN A 17 7.01 -24.55 -20.02
C ASN A 17 7.82 -24.07 -18.81
N LEU A 18 7.18 -23.42 -17.83
CA LEU A 18 7.86 -22.85 -16.67
C LEU A 18 8.66 -23.87 -15.84
N PRO A 19 8.15 -25.08 -15.52
CA PRO A 19 8.93 -26.11 -14.83
C PRO A 19 10.24 -26.46 -15.53
N VAL A 20 10.21 -26.56 -16.87
CA VAL A 20 11.38 -26.89 -17.69
C VAL A 20 12.45 -25.81 -17.61
N GLN A 21 12.06 -24.54 -17.49
CA GLN A 21 13.01 -23.43 -17.33
C GLN A 21 13.55 -23.33 -15.91
N ILE A 22 12.72 -23.59 -14.89
CA ILE A 22 13.16 -23.57 -13.48
C ILE A 22 14.21 -24.65 -13.21
N GLN A 23 14.03 -25.86 -13.75
CA GLN A 23 14.98 -26.97 -13.59
C GLN A 23 16.38 -26.68 -14.14
N LYS A 24 16.52 -25.69 -15.03
CA LYS A 24 17.83 -25.26 -15.54
C LYS A 24 18.59 -24.37 -14.55
N LEU A 25 17.88 -23.80 -13.57
CA LEU A 25 18.41 -22.80 -12.63
C LEU A 25 18.54 -23.35 -11.21
N THR A 26 17.71 -24.31 -10.82
CA THR A 26 17.69 -24.89 -9.48
C THR A 26 17.15 -26.33 -9.50
N GLU A 27 17.62 -27.14 -8.55
CA GLU A 27 17.12 -28.50 -8.29
C GLU A 27 15.83 -28.49 -7.45
N GLU A 28 15.44 -27.34 -6.91
CA GLU A 28 14.23 -27.20 -6.10
C GLU A 28 12.95 -27.50 -6.90
N LYS A 29 12.02 -28.17 -6.24
CA LYS A 29 10.73 -28.52 -6.81
C LYS A 29 9.65 -27.52 -6.40
N TYR A 30 8.83 -27.14 -7.37
CA TYR A 30 7.72 -26.21 -7.17
C TYR A 30 6.42 -26.82 -7.68
N HIS A 31 5.34 -26.56 -6.94
CA HIS A 31 3.98 -26.86 -7.40
C HIS A 31 3.47 -25.68 -8.21
N ILE A 32 3.08 -25.92 -9.47
CA ILE A 32 2.72 -24.87 -10.43
C ILE A 32 1.30 -25.13 -10.95
N GLU A 33 0.40 -24.20 -10.68
CA GLU A 33 -1.00 -24.21 -11.11
C GLU A 33 -1.30 -22.95 -11.90
N HIS A 34 -2.20 -23.03 -12.88
CA HIS A 34 -2.76 -21.83 -13.50
C HIS A 34 -4.20 -21.62 -13.03
N HIS A 35 -4.61 -20.36 -12.94
CA HIS A 35 -5.94 -19.93 -12.52
C HIS A 35 -6.44 -18.90 -13.55
N PRO A 36 -7.19 -19.34 -14.58
CA PRO A 36 -7.64 -18.46 -15.67
C PRO A 36 -8.54 -17.33 -15.18
N SER A 37 -9.40 -17.61 -14.19
CA SER A 37 -10.27 -16.62 -13.53
C SER A 37 -9.51 -15.48 -12.84
N GLU A 38 -8.25 -15.72 -12.46
CA GLU A 38 -7.35 -14.76 -11.82
C GLU A 38 -6.29 -14.20 -12.78
N ALA A 39 -6.34 -14.59 -14.07
CA ALA A 39 -5.34 -14.30 -15.09
C ALA A 39 -3.90 -14.63 -14.66
N ALA A 40 -3.71 -15.68 -13.85
CA ALA A 40 -2.46 -15.89 -13.12
C ALA A 40 -1.98 -17.34 -13.05
N ILE A 41 -0.68 -17.50 -12.86
CA ILE A 41 0.00 -18.74 -12.50
C ILE A 41 0.42 -18.62 -11.03
N VAL A 42 0.15 -19.66 -10.25
CA VAL A 42 0.52 -19.75 -8.83
C VAL A 42 1.61 -20.81 -8.68
N ILE A 43 2.73 -20.38 -8.11
CA ILE A 43 3.92 -21.20 -7.89
C ILE A 43 4.10 -21.31 -6.37
N ARG A 44 4.14 -22.53 -5.85
CA ARG A 44 4.31 -22.79 -4.41
C ARG A 44 5.57 -23.60 -4.16
N SER A 45 6.36 -23.21 -3.15
CA SER A 45 7.47 -24.02 -2.69
C SER A 45 6.95 -25.35 -2.12
N THR A 46 7.66 -26.44 -2.40
CA THR A 46 7.38 -27.76 -1.84
C THR A 46 8.23 -28.08 -0.60
N THR A 47 9.22 -27.23 -0.30
CA THR A 47 10.15 -27.41 0.83
C THR A 47 10.28 -26.11 1.63
N GLY A 48 10.53 -26.24 2.94
CA GLY A 48 10.65 -25.09 3.84
C GLY A 48 9.33 -24.38 4.11
N LEU A 49 9.40 -23.06 4.30
CA LEU A 49 8.21 -22.22 4.49
C LEU A 49 7.36 -22.19 3.20
N PRO A 50 6.03 -22.37 3.28
CA PRO A 50 5.16 -22.39 2.11
C PRO A 50 5.02 -20.99 1.50
N LEU A 51 6.03 -20.58 0.73
CA LEU A 51 6.00 -19.36 -0.07
C LEU A 51 5.15 -19.60 -1.31
N THR A 52 4.29 -18.63 -1.59
CA THR A 52 3.41 -18.62 -2.76
C THR A 52 3.71 -17.39 -3.61
N LEU A 53 4.10 -17.61 -4.86
CA LEU A 53 4.30 -16.57 -5.86
C LEU A 53 3.15 -16.60 -6.87
N LYS A 54 2.44 -15.48 -7.02
CA LYS A 54 1.41 -15.28 -8.05
C LYS A 54 1.99 -14.47 -9.20
N VAL A 55 2.03 -15.06 -10.39
CA VAL A 55 2.46 -14.42 -11.64
C VAL A 55 1.20 -14.10 -12.46
N THR A 56 0.80 -12.83 -12.49
CA THR A 56 -0.36 -12.39 -13.28
C THR A 56 0.09 -11.96 -14.68
N LEU A 57 -0.61 -12.45 -15.71
CA LEU A 57 -0.39 -12.05 -17.10
C LEU A 57 -1.26 -10.82 -17.41
N THR A 58 -0.69 -9.83 -18.09
CA THR A 58 -1.39 -8.62 -18.53
C THR A 58 -0.65 -7.96 -19.70
N SER A 59 -1.35 -7.12 -20.46
CA SER A 59 -0.81 -6.34 -21.59
C SER A 59 -1.25 -4.88 -21.50
N PRO A 60 -0.41 -3.90 -21.86
CA PRO A 60 -0.80 -2.49 -21.97
C PRO A 60 -2.05 -2.27 -22.85
N LEU A 61 -2.23 -3.10 -23.89
CA LEU A 61 -3.36 -3.03 -24.82
C LEU A 61 -4.73 -3.19 -24.12
N THR A 62 -4.78 -3.85 -22.96
CA THR A 62 -6.02 -4.00 -22.18
C THR A 62 -6.55 -2.66 -21.68
N ARG A 63 -5.66 -1.69 -21.43
CA ARG A 63 -6.01 -0.36 -20.94
C ARG A 63 -6.41 0.58 -22.09
N ASP A 64 -5.73 0.52 -23.22
CA ASP A 64 -6.02 1.38 -24.38
C ASP A 64 -7.48 1.26 -24.83
N GLU A 65 -8.11 0.10 -24.69
CA GLU A 65 -9.54 -0.08 -24.95
C GLU A 65 -10.47 0.42 -23.86
N ALA A 66 -10.02 0.51 -22.61
CA ALA A 66 -10.81 1.15 -21.57
C ALA A 66 -10.97 2.64 -21.85
N GLU A 67 -9.96 3.23 -22.48
CA GLU A 67 -9.88 4.65 -22.80
C GLU A 67 -10.55 4.98 -24.15
N LYS A 68 -10.67 4.04 -25.09
CA LYS A 68 -11.32 4.20 -26.41
C LYS A 68 -12.86 4.09 -26.39
N LYS A 69 -13.52 4.25 -25.24
CA LYS A 69 -14.99 4.19 -25.16
C LYS A 69 -15.72 5.35 -25.87
N ASP A 70 -15.01 6.36 -26.34
CA ASP A 70 -15.55 7.45 -27.17
C ASP A 70 -15.03 7.36 -28.62
N GLY A 71 -15.77 6.64 -29.47
CA GLY A 71 -15.84 6.92 -30.91
C GLY A 71 -14.81 6.28 -31.85
N VAL A 72 -15.36 5.46 -32.75
CA VAL A 72 -14.92 5.15 -34.13
C VAL A 72 -13.80 4.11 -34.33
N ASP A 73 -14.22 3.01 -34.98
CA ASP A 73 -13.48 1.99 -35.75
C ASP A 73 -12.20 1.39 -35.14
N SER A 74 -12.34 0.29 -34.38
CA SER A 74 -11.29 -0.73 -34.34
C SER A 74 -11.63 -1.86 -35.30
N ALA A 75 -10.97 -1.84 -36.45
CA ALA A 75 -11.06 -2.82 -37.52
C ALA A 75 -10.91 -4.28 -37.03
N LEU A 76 -11.85 -5.13 -37.45
CA LEU A 76 -11.75 -6.53 -37.95
C LEU A 76 -10.59 -7.45 -37.52
N VAL A 77 -9.99 -7.30 -36.34
CA VAL A 77 -9.22 -8.37 -35.71
C VAL A 77 -10.21 -9.21 -34.91
N LYS A 78 -10.48 -10.44 -35.37
CA LYS A 78 -11.24 -11.42 -34.59
C LYS A 78 -10.47 -11.64 -33.29
N GLU A 79 -10.93 -11.04 -32.21
CA GLU A 79 -10.31 -11.25 -30.91
C GLU A 79 -10.33 -12.74 -30.57
N PRO A 80 -9.26 -13.27 -29.96
CA PRO A 80 -9.26 -14.63 -29.47
C PRO A 80 -10.46 -14.84 -28.54
N SER A 81 -11.18 -15.95 -28.70
CA SER A 81 -12.34 -16.25 -27.85
C SER A 81 -11.95 -16.59 -26.41
N ASP A 82 -10.66 -16.84 -26.15
CA ASP A 82 -10.09 -17.29 -24.89
C ASP A 82 -9.28 -16.19 -24.17
N LEU A 83 -9.66 -14.92 -24.31
CA LEU A 83 -9.04 -13.81 -23.59
C LEU A 83 -9.20 -13.95 -22.07
N LEU A 84 -8.14 -13.64 -21.32
CA LEU A 84 -8.19 -13.60 -19.86
C LEU A 84 -9.07 -12.45 -19.35
N SER A 85 -9.50 -12.55 -18.09
CA SER A 85 -10.32 -11.53 -17.43
C SER A 85 -9.70 -10.13 -17.54
N ARG A 86 -10.42 -9.25 -18.24
CA ARG A 86 -10.03 -7.85 -18.44
C ARG A 86 -9.81 -7.13 -17.10
N GLN A 87 -10.70 -7.35 -16.14
CA GLN A 87 -10.61 -6.72 -14.82
C GLN A 87 -9.31 -7.10 -14.10
N LYS A 88 -8.95 -8.39 -14.08
CA LYS A 88 -7.72 -8.88 -13.46
C LYS A 88 -6.47 -8.35 -14.16
N CYS A 89 -6.51 -8.24 -15.49
CA CYS A 89 -5.43 -7.66 -16.27
C CYS A 89 -5.24 -6.17 -15.94
N LEU A 90 -6.32 -5.40 -15.77
CA LEU A 90 -6.27 -3.99 -15.35
C LEU A 90 -5.73 -3.83 -13.93
N GLU A 91 -6.17 -4.67 -12.98
CA GLU A 91 -5.64 -4.69 -11.61
C GLU A 91 -4.12 -4.97 -11.57
N ALA A 92 -3.64 -5.85 -12.44
CA ALA A 92 -2.21 -6.12 -12.58
C ALA A 92 -1.44 -4.91 -13.16
N LEU A 93 -2.02 -4.17 -14.11
CA LEU A 93 -1.42 -2.92 -14.63
C LEU A 93 -1.43 -1.81 -13.58
N ALA A 94 -2.48 -1.70 -12.77
CA ALA A 94 -2.51 -0.78 -11.62
C ALA A 94 -1.39 -1.13 -10.63
N SER A 95 -1.29 -2.41 -10.23
CA SER A 95 -0.22 -2.89 -9.33
C SER A 95 1.19 -2.62 -9.88
N LEU A 96 1.40 -2.76 -11.19
CA LEU A 96 2.67 -2.43 -11.84
C LEU A 96 2.98 -0.93 -11.77
N ARG A 97 1.97 -0.06 -11.95
CA ARG A 97 2.11 1.39 -11.77
C ARG A 97 2.44 1.73 -10.32
N HIS A 98 1.74 1.13 -9.36
CA HIS A 98 1.99 1.33 -7.92
C HIS A 98 3.43 0.95 -7.57
N ALA A 99 3.92 -0.20 -8.04
CA ALA A 99 5.29 -0.64 -7.82
C ALA A 99 6.33 0.34 -8.40
N LYS A 100 6.12 0.84 -9.62
CA LYS A 100 6.99 1.85 -10.24
C LYS A 100 6.97 3.17 -9.47
N TRP A 101 5.78 3.64 -9.09
CA TRP A 101 5.62 4.84 -8.28
C TRP A 101 6.31 4.69 -6.93
N PHE A 102 6.14 3.54 -6.26
CA PHE A 102 6.73 3.27 -4.96
C PHE A 102 8.25 3.33 -5.04
N GLN A 103 8.83 2.69 -6.05
CA GLN A 103 10.27 2.72 -6.30
C GLN A 103 10.78 4.14 -6.53
N ALA A 104 10.05 4.96 -7.28
CA ALA A 104 10.46 6.33 -7.62
C ALA A 104 10.22 7.34 -6.49
N ARG A 105 9.22 7.14 -5.64
CA ARG A 105 8.70 8.15 -4.70
C ARG A 105 8.90 7.78 -3.24
N ALA A 106 8.57 6.55 -2.85
CA ALA A 106 8.56 6.13 -1.45
C ALA A 106 9.87 5.44 -1.03
N ASN A 107 10.51 4.66 -1.92
CA ASN A 107 11.67 3.83 -1.57
C ASN A 107 12.89 4.67 -1.14
N GLY A 108 13.13 5.80 -1.82
CA GLY A 108 14.22 6.73 -1.48
C GLY A 108 13.89 7.72 -0.35
N LEU A 109 12.62 7.79 0.09
CA LEU A 109 12.20 8.74 1.10
C LEU A 109 12.61 8.26 2.50
N LYS A 110 13.46 9.04 3.19
CA LYS A 110 14.00 8.68 4.51
C LYS A 110 12.87 8.31 5.46
N SER A 111 13.03 7.16 6.11
CA SER A 111 12.09 6.58 7.06
C SER A 111 10.71 6.15 6.51
N CYS A 112 10.39 6.39 5.24
CA CYS A 112 9.09 6.02 4.68
C CYS A 112 8.85 4.50 4.73
N VAL A 113 9.80 3.70 4.25
CA VAL A 113 9.67 2.24 4.20
C VAL A 113 9.57 1.60 5.60
N ILE A 114 10.31 2.11 6.59
CA ILE A 114 10.24 1.58 7.96
C ILE A 114 8.93 1.96 8.64
N VAL A 115 8.45 3.19 8.46
CA VAL A 115 7.14 3.63 8.98
C VAL A 115 6.01 2.84 8.34
N LEU A 116 6.07 2.62 7.03
CA LEU A 116 5.12 1.78 6.32
C LEU A 116 5.05 0.36 6.89
N ARG A 117 6.21 -0.25 7.24
CA ARG A 117 6.24 -1.59 7.86
C ARG A 117 5.56 -1.59 9.23
N ILE A 118 5.85 -0.59 10.07
CA ILE A 118 5.23 -0.44 11.39
C ILE A 118 3.71 -0.26 11.26
N LEU A 119 3.27 0.62 10.36
CA LEU A 119 1.84 0.88 10.18
C LEU A 119 1.11 -0.28 9.50
N ARG A 120 1.78 -1.03 8.63
CA ARG A 120 1.23 -2.26 8.05
C ARG A 120 0.98 -3.32 9.12
N ASP A 121 1.90 -3.43 10.08
CA ASP A 121 1.70 -4.26 11.27
C ASP A 121 0.52 -3.76 12.13
N LEU A 122 0.43 -2.45 12.37
CA LEU A 122 -0.73 -1.85 13.05
C LEU A 122 -2.06 -2.18 12.35
N CYS A 123 -2.11 -2.09 11.02
CA CYS A 123 -3.29 -2.49 10.23
C CYS A 123 -3.65 -3.97 10.38
N ASN A 124 -2.69 -4.85 10.69
CA ASN A 124 -2.95 -6.27 10.92
C ASN A 124 -3.46 -6.54 12.33
N ARG A 125 -2.93 -5.82 13.34
CA ARG A 125 -3.28 -6.03 14.75
C ARG A 125 -4.58 -5.31 15.14
N VAL A 126 -4.82 -4.12 14.60
CA VAL A 126 -5.96 -3.27 14.97
C VAL A 126 -6.97 -3.21 13.81
N PRO A 127 -8.14 -3.90 13.92
CA PRO A 127 -9.11 -3.99 12.83
C PRO A 127 -9.60 -2.63 12.29
N THR A 128 -9.65 -1.61 13.14
CA THR A 128 -10.00 -0.23 12.74
C THR A 128 -9.10 0.29 11.62
N TRP A 129 -7.83 -0.11 11.58
CA TRP A 129 -6.84 0.34 10.59
C TRP A 129 -6.79 -0.54 9.34
N ALA A 130 -7.46 -1.70 9.34
CA ALA A 130 -7.43 -2.66 8.24
C ALA A 130 -7.80 -2.05 6.86
N PRO A 131 -8.75 -1.10 6.74
CA PRO A 131 -9.09 -0.49 5.44
C PRO A 131 -7.93 0.28 4.78
N LEU A 132 -6.91 0.69 5.53
CA LEU A 132 -5.74 1.37 4.96
C LEU A 132 -4.73 0.40 4.34
N LYS A 133 -4.82 -0.90 4.66
CA LYS A 133 -3.80 -1.89 4.30
C LYS A 133 -3.61 -1.96 2.78
N GLY A 134 -2.35 -1.85 2.35
CA GLY A 134 -1.96 -1.90 0.94
C GLY A 134 -1.70 -0.51 0.38
N TRP A 135 -2.21 -0.25 -0.81
CA TRP A 135 -1.93 0.96 -1.59
C TRP A 135 -2.25 2.28 -0.86
N PRO A 136 -3.40 2.44 -0.17
CA PRO A 136 -3.70 3.69 0.53
C PRO A 136 -2.67 4.06 1.60
N LEU A 137 -2.19 3.06 2.37
CA LEU A 137 -1.19 3.30 3.40
C LEU A 137 0.16 3.73 2.80
N GLU A 138 0.53 3.20 1.64
CA GLU A 138 1.75 3.58 0.92
C GLU A 138 1.70 5.05 0.49
N LEU A 139 0.58 5.49 -0.08
CA LEU A 139 0.33 6.88 -0.44
C LEU A 139 0.32 7.81 0.78
N LEU A 140 -0.36 7.41 1.85
CA LEU A 140 -0.44 8.21 3.09
C LEU A 140 0.95 8.41 3.71
N CYS A 141 1.77 7.36 3.78
CA CYS A 141 3.13 7.45 4.30
C CYS A 141 4.00 8.41 3.46
N GLU A 142 4.00 8.24 2.14
CA GLU A 142 4.79 9.09 1.25
C GLU A 142 4.34 10.55 1.31
N LYS A 143 3.04 10.83 1.23
CA LYS A 143 2.51 12.20 1.26
C LYS A 143 2.75 12.87 2.61
N ALA A 144 2.46 12.18 3.72
CA ALA A 144 2.65 12.75 5.04
C ALA A 144 4.14 13.05 5.29
N ILE A 145 5.05 12.12 4.96
CA ILE A 145 6.48 12.30 5.23
C ILE A 145 7.12 13.25 4.20
N GLY A 146 6.81 13.09 2.92
CA GLY A 146 7.42 13.80 1.79
C GLY A 146 7.05 15.28 1.70
N THR A 147 5.99 15.72 2.39
CA THR A 147 5.66 17.14 2.53
C THR A 147 6.52 17.88 3.57
N CYS A 148 7.38 17.17 4.31
CA CYS A 148 8.30 17.83 5.22
C CYS A 148 9.50 18.41 4.46
N ASN A 149 9.93 19.61 4.86
CA ASN A 149 11.06 20.32 4.26
C ASN A 149 12.44 19.78 4.71
N ARG A 150 12.48 18.72 5.53
CA ARG A 150 13.70 18.06 5.97
C ARG A 150 13.52 16.55 6.13
N PRO A 151 14.60 15.76 6.06
CA PRO A 151 14.54 14.34 6.33
C PRO A 151 14.16 14.06 7.79
N LEU A 152 13.22 13.14 8.01
CA LEU A 152 12.74 12.76 9.34
C LEU A 152 13.40 11.48 9.84
N GLY A 153 13.57 11.37 11.16
CA GLY A 153 13.85 10.09 11.80
C GLY A 153 12.59 9.23 11.89
N ALA A 154 12.72 7.93 12.17
CA ALA A 154 11.59 7.00 12.14
C ALA A 154 10.45 7.38 13.11
N GLY A 155 10.77 7.78 14.34
CA GLY A 155 9.76 8.18 15.32
C GLY A 155 9.01 9.46 14.95
N GLU A 156 9.73 10.43 14.39
CA GLU A 156 9.12 11.68 13.91
C GLU A 156 8.29 11.47 12.64
N ALA A 157 8.79 10.68 11.70
CA ALA A 157 8.06 10.29 10.49
C ALA A 157 6.76 9.56 10.83
N LEU A 158 6.80 8.60 11.77
CA LEU A 158 5.60 7.92 12.27
C LEU A 158 4.62 8.91 12.90
N ARG A 159 5.09 9.80 13.77
CA ARG A 159 4.24 10.85 14.38
C ARG A 159 3.57 11.70 13.32
N ARG A 160 4.29 12.09 12.25
CA ARG A 160 3.74 12.89 11.15
C ARG A 160 2.64 12.17 10.37
N VAL A 161 2.75 10.86 10.17
CA VAL A 161 1.64 10.08 9.57
C VAL A 161 0.42 10.05 10.51
N LEU A 162 0.63 9.91 11.81
CA LEU A 162 -0.46 9.98 12.80
C LEU A 162 -1.12 11.37 12.82
N GLU A 163 -0.35 12.46 12.74
CA GLU A 163 -0.86 13.83 12.63
C GLU A 163 -1.71 14.02 11.36
N CYS A 164 -1.22 13.52 10.22
CA CYS A 164 -1.94 13.60 8.95
C CYS A 164 -3.29 12.87 9.00
N LEU A 165 -3.36 11.69 9.62
CA LEU A 165 -4.62 10.98 9.82
C LEU A 165 -5.51 11.67 10.86
N ALA A 166 -4.93 12.11 11.98
CA ALA A 166 -5.64 12.76 13.08
C ALA A 166 -6.25 14.12 12.69
N SER A 167 -5.69 14.80 11.68
CA SER A 167 -6.23 16.05 11.14
C SER A 167 -7.53 15.87 10.37
N GLY A 168 -7.99 14.64 10.17
CA GLY A 168 -9.23 14.34 9.46
C GLY A 168 -9.10 14.35 7.94
N ILE A 169 -7.90 14.11 7.38
CA ILE A 169 -7.69 14.05 5.92
C ILE A 169 -8.65 13.06 5.20
N LEU A 170 -9.13 12.05 5.92
CA LEU A 170 -10.03 11.01 5.42
C LEU A 170 -11.52 11.35 5.57
N LEU A 171 -11.89 12.39 6.34
CA LEU A 171 -13.28 12.72 6.63
C LEU A 171 -13.99 13.31 5.40
N PRO A 172 -15.33 13.22 5.33
CA PRO A 172 -16.10 13.86 4.27
C PRO A 172 -15.78 15.36 4.14
N GLY A 173 -15.66 15.85 2.91
CA GLY A 173 -15.26 17.24 2.62
C GLY A 173 -13.75 17.51 2.75
N GLY A 174 -12.96 16.54 3.21
CA GLY A 174 -11.50 16.59 3.17
C GLY A 174 -10.93 16.30 1.76
N PRO A 175 -9.62 16.51 1.55
CA PRO A 175 -9.00 16.30 0.24
C PRO A 175 -8.85 14.81 -0.14
N GLY A 176 -9.04 13.87 0.80
CA GLY A 176 -8.88 12.44 0.55
C GLY A 176 -7.45 12.03 0.23
N VAL A 177 -7.27 10.84 -0.35
CA VAL A 177 -5.96 10.32 -0.75
C VAL A 177 -5.95 10.09 -2.26
N HIS A 178 -5.56 11.13 -2.99
CA HIS A 178 -5.51 11.07 -4.45
C HIS A 178 -4.47 10.03 -4.94
N ASP A 179 -4.92 9.15 -5.83
CA ASP A 179 -4.10 8.14 -6.50
C ASP A 179 -3.31 8.75 -7.68
N PRO A 180 -1.97 8.89 -7.57
CA PRO A 180 -1.13 9.46 -8.62
C PRO A 180 -0.87 8.49 -9.78
N CYS A 181 -1.30 7.23 -9.67
CA CYS A 181 -1.15 6.22 -10.72
C CYS A 181 -2.35 6.17 -11.66
N GLU A 182 -3.47 6.80 -11.31
CA GLU A 182 -4.64 6.91 -12.17
C GLU A 182 -4.71 8.25 -12.91
N ARG A 183 -5.26 8.22 -14.12
CA ARG A 183 -5.38 9.41 -14.97
C ARG A 183 -6.51 10.31 -14.49
N GLU A 184 -7.65 9.70 -14.18
CA GLU A 184 -8.80 10.39 -13.63
C GLU A 184 -8.61 10.67 -12.14
N PRO A 185 -9.13 11.80 -11.62
CA PRO A 185 -9.09 12.11 -10.19
C PRO A 185 -9.73 11.01 -9.34
N THR A 186 -8.89 10.11 -8.81
CA THR A 186 -9.33 8.92 -8.07
C THR A 186 -8.91 9.03 -6.61
N ASP A 187 -9.84 8.80 -5.68
CA ASP A 187 -9.53 8.60 -4.25
C ASP A 187 -9.21 7.13 -3.99
N ALA A 188 -7.99 6.85 -3.52
CA ALA A 188 -7.51 5.51 -3.20
C ALA A 188 -8.31 4.84 -2.07
N LEU A 189 -9.08 5.62 -1.30
CA LEU A 189 -9.96 5.13 -0.23
C LEU A 189 -11.44 5.20 -0.58
N SER A 190 -11.80 5.33 -1.86
CA SER A 190 -13.20 5.44 -2.31
C SER A 190 -14.13 4.33 -1.80
N SER A 191 -13.61 3.11 -1.56
CA SER A 191 -14.38 1.98 -1.00
C SER A 191 -14.58 2.04 0.52
N VAL A 192 -13.89 2.92 1.24
CA VAL A 192 -13.95 3.02 2.70
C VAL A 192 -15.10 3.92 3.12
N THR A 193 -15.97 3.41 3.98
CA THR A 193 -17.20 4.08 4.39
C THR A 193 -16.92 5.25 5.34
N VAL A 194 -17.87 6.19 5.45
CA VAL A 194 -17.76 7.33 6.37
C VAL A 194 -17.53 6.88 7.83
N PRO A 195 -18.27 5.90 8.39
CA PRO A 195 -18.00 5.42 9.75
C PRO A 195 -16.60 4.81 9.91
N GLN A 196 -16.08 4.12 8.89
CA GLN A 196 -14.71 3.60 8.92
C GLN A 196 -13.68 4.74 8.93
N ARG A 197 -13.88 5.79 8.13
CA ARG A 197 -13.02 6.98 8.08
C ARG A 197 -13.00 7.72 9.42
N GLU A 198 -14.16 7.87 10.06
CA GLU A 198 -14.29 8.45 11.40
C GLU A 198 -13.55 7.61 12.46
N ALA A 199 -13.75 6.29 12.44
CA ALA A 199 -13.10 5.38 13.38
C ALA A 199 -11.57 5.39 13.23
N ILE A 200 -11.05 5.41 12.00
CA ILE A 200 -9.61 5.56 11.72
C ILE A 200 -9.10 6.89 12.25
N THR A 201 -9.80 7.99 11.97
CA THR A 201 -9.42 9.34 12.41
C THR A 201 -9.36 9.42 13.94
N HIS A 202 -10.39 8.94 14.62
CA HIS A 202 -10.45 8.89 16.09
C HIS A 202 -9.33 8.02 16.68
N SER A 203 -9.06 6.85 16.08
CA SER A 203 -7.96 5.98 16.51
C SER A 203 -6.59 6.65 16.32
N ALA A 204 -6.37 7.34 15.21
CA ALA A 204 -5.14 8.10 14.95
C ALA A 204 -4.96 9.27 15.94
N GLN A 205 -6.04 10.00 16.27
CA GLN A 205 -6.01 11.06 17.30
C GLN A 205 -5.61 10.52 18.67
N HIS A 206 -6.06 9.32 19.03
CA HIS A 206 -5.64 8.67 20.27
C HIS A 206 -4.17 8.23 20.22
N ALA A 207 -3.76 7.55 19.15
CA ALA A 207 -2.37 7.11 18.95
C ALA A 207 -1.37 8.29 18.94
N LEU A 208 -1.75 9.41 18.34
CA LEU A 208 -0.95 10.63 18.34
C LEU A 208 -0.72 11.17 19.77
N ARG A 209 -1.78 11.24 20.59
CA ARG A 209 -1.66 11.66 22.00
C ARG A 209 -0.77 10.71 22.78
N LEU A 210 -0.94 9.39 22.62
CA LEU A 210 -0.04 8.41 23.23
C LEU A 210 1.42 8.64 22.83
N SER A 211 1.69 8.89 21.55
CA SER A 211 3.04 9.20 21.04
C SER A 211 3.61 10.51 21.62
N ALA A 212 2.77 11.53 21.79
CA ALA A 212 3.19 12.82 22.36
C ALA A 212 3.56 12.70 23.85
N PHE A 213 2.83 11.88 24.61
CA PHE A 213 3.05 11.67 26.05
C PHE A 213 3.99 10.48 26.37
N GLY A 214 4.85 10.09 25.44
CA GLY A 214 5.87 9.05 25.66
C GLY A 214 5.32 7.62 25.79
N GLN A 215 4.06 7.39 25.39
CA GLN A 215 3.37 6.11 25.47
C GLN A 215 3.26 5.40 24.11
N ILE A 216 4.21 5.66 23.20
CA ILE A 216 4.24 5.05 21.86
C ILE A 216 4.32 3.52 21.91
N TYR A 217 4.91 2.95 22.96
CA TYR A 217 4.97 1.50 23.17
C TYR A 217 3.57 0.85 23.22
N LYS A 218 2.55 1.58 23.68
CA LYS A 218 1.15 1.12 23.65
C LYS A 218 0.60 1.07 22.22
N VAL A 219 0.96 2.03 21.37
CA VAL A 219 0.56 2.05 19.94
C VAL A 219 1.22 0.90 19.18
N LEU A 220 2.47 0.60 19.53
CA LEU A 220 3.26 -0.48 18.94
C LEU A 220 2.96 -1.85 19.57
N GLU A 221 2.11 -1.92 20.60
CA GLU A 221 1.83 -3.14 21.39
C GLU A 221 3.10 -3.88 21.81
N MET A 222 4.05 -3.13 22.37
CA MET A 222 5.30 -3.64 22.90
C MET A 222 5.52 -3.16 24.32
N ASP A 223 6.39 -3.85 25.05
CA ASP A 223 6.86 -3.35 26.33
C ASP A 223 7.70 -2.07 26.16
N PRO A 224 7.64 -1.14 27.14
CA PRO A 224 8.51 0.01 27.12
C PRO A 224 9.96 -0.44 27.16
N LEU A 225 10.77 0.09 26.24
CA LEU A 225 12.21 -0.18 26.24
C LEU A 225 12.85 0.32 27.55
N PRO A 226 13.90 -0.35 28.05
CA PRO A 226 14.59 0.08 29.27
C PRO A 226 15.05 1.54 29.15
N SER A 227 14.53 2.41 30.01
CA SER A 227 14.94 3.82 30.01
C SER A 227 16.12 4.03 30.95
N ASN A 228 17.26 4.48 30.42
CA ASN A 228 18.41 4.91 31.23
C ASN A 228 18.25 6.33 31.81
N LYS A 229 17.02 6.86 31.83
CA LYS A 229 16.68 8.19 32.33
C LYS A 229 15.52 8.07 33.29
N SER A 230 15.69 8.60 34.51
CA SER A 230 14.58 8.81 35.43
C SER A 230 13.51 9.62 34.71
N PHE A 231 12.27 9.12 34.69
CA PHE A 231 11.10 9.88 34.25
C PHE A 231 11.07 11.22 35.00
N GLN A 232 11.58 12.30 34.41
CA GLN A 232 11.26 13.64 34.88
C GLN A 232 9.80 13.85 34.51
N LYS A 233 8.90 13.58 35.47
CA LYS A 233 7.55 14.11 35.44
C LYS A 233 7.70 15.61 35.18
N TYR A 234 7.23 16.09 34.04
CA TYR A 234 6.98 17.51 33.87
C TYR A 234 5.90 17.88 34.91
N SER A 235 6.33 18.33 36.09
CA SER A 235 5.47 19.05 37.00
C SER A 235 5.25 20.42 36.38
N TRP A 236 4.05 20.67 35.89
CA TRP A 236 3.58 22.04 35.73
C TRP A 236 3.44 22.66 37.11
N SER A 237 4.55 23.10 37.70
CA SER A 237 4.54 24.02 38.83
C SER A 237 4.22 25.38 38.25
N GLY A 238 2.95 25.79 38.36
CA GLY A 238 2.50 27.14 38.06
C GLY A 238 3.24 28.13 38.93
N ALA A 239 4.28 28.75 38.37
CA ALA A 239 5.01 29.85 38.98
C ALA A 239 5.82 30.58 37.89
N ASP A 240 5.17 31.01 36.81
CA ASP A 240 5.73 32.12 36.03
C ASP A 240 4.95 33.39 36.36
N LYS A 241 5.73 34.28 36.97
CA LYS A 241 5.37 35.56 37.54
C LYS A 241 4.84 36.50 36.46
N GLU A 242 3.95 37.38 36.90
CA GLU A 242 3.52 38.59 36.20
C GLU A 242 4.71 39.29 35.51
N GLY A 243 4.73 39.22 34.18
CA GLY A 243 5.55 40.06 33.33
C GLY A 243 4.83 41.39 33.09
N ARG A 244 5.25 42.40 33.84
CA ARG A 244 4.81 43.80 33.79
C ARG A 244 4.94 44.38 32.38
N CYS A 245 3.89 45.05 31.89
CA CYS A 245 3.92 45.89 30.70
C CYS A 245 4.96 47.01 30.82
N THR A 246 5.74 47.21 29.76
CA THR A 246 6.30 48.50 29.36
C THR A 246 6.22 48.59 27.84
#